data_AF-A0A1G0LFW9-F1
#
_entry.id   AF-A0A1G0LFW9-F1
#
_cell.length_a   1.000
_cell.length_b   1.000
_cell.length_c   1.000
_cell.angle_alpha   90.00
_cell.angle_beta   90.00
_cell.angle_gamma   90.00
#
_symmetry.space_group_name_H-M   'P 1'
#
loop_
_entity.id
_entity.type
_entity.pdbx_description
1 polymer ?
#
loop_
_entity_poly.entity_id
_entity_poly.type
_entity_poly.pdbx_seq_one_letter_code
_entity_poly.pdbx_strand_id
1 'polypeptide(L)'
;MNQIQPHHFYAFIMILIIIIFAAAGILVRVLFSWSVFKTAKRIPQEHHLFPAWFCWLMIIPIIGIVFDWMMLPFGVPWSAKKYFEDNEQAKQAANVLFGIGLAYAICISTVFIPILNFITGIGTIVLWIIYWVKIVNFRKEFLA
;
A
#
# COMPACT_ATOMS: atom_id res chain seq x y z
N MET A 1 -24.24 44.23 10.13
CA MET A 1 -23.57 43.26 9.24
C MET A 1 -22.23 42.90 9.88
N ASN A 2 -22.09 41.71 10.46
CA ASN A 2 -20.80 41.27 11.02
C ASN A 2 -19.81 41.11 9.87
N GLN A 3 -18.84 42.01 9.78
CA GLN A 3 -17.75 41.87 8.83
C GLN A 3 -16.93 40.62 9.21
N ILE A 4 -16.87 39.66 8.31
CA ILE A 4 -16.05 38.46 8.47
C ILE A 4 -14.61 38.94 8.59
N GLN A 5 -14.00 38.71 9.75
CA GLN A 5 -12.61 39.07 10.00
C GLN A 5 -11.71 38.30 9.01
N PRO A 6 -10.66 38.93 8.46
CA PRO A 6 -9.84 38.34 7.39
C PRO A 6 -9.19 37.00 7.80
N HIS A 7 -8.91 36.79 9.09
CA HIS A 7 -8.37 35.52 9.59
C HIS A 7 -9.33 34.34 9.46
N HIS A 8 -10.66 34.55 9.54
CA HIS A 8 -11.64 33.48 9.30
C HIS A 8 -11.65 33.04 7.83
N PHE A 9 -11.43 33.98 6.90
CA PHE A 9 -11.33 33.68 5.48
C PHE A 9 -10.08 32.84 5.16
N TYR A 10 -8.91 33.19 5.70
CA TYR A 10 -7.69 32.39 5.53
C TYR A 10 -7.80 31.00 6.18
N ALA A 11 -8.39 30.91 7.37
CA ALA A 11 -8.63 29.64 8.04
C ALA A 11 -9.55 28.73 7.20
N PHE A 12 -10.61 29.29 6.61
CA PHE A 12 -11.49 28.54 5.71
C PHE A 12 -10.77 27.99 4.48
N ILE A 13 -9.95 28.80 3.80
CA ILE A 13 -9.15 28.36 2.66
C ILE A 13 -8.18 27.24 3.07
N MET A 14 -7.48 27.40 4.20
CA MET A 14 -6.54 26.39 4.71
C MET A 14 -7.23 25.05 4.98
N ILE A 15 -8.42 25.07 5.60
CA ILE A 15 -9.21 23.86 5.86
C ILE A 15 -9.61 23.18 4.54
N LEU A 16 -10.06 23.94 3.53
CA LEU A 16 -10.41 23.39 2.23
C LEU A 16 -9.22 22.71 1.55
N ILE A 17 -8.04 23.33 1.60
CA ILE A 17 -6.80 22.76 1.06
C ILE A 17 -6.48 21.44 1.76
N ILE A 18 -6.54 21.39 3.09
CA ILE A 18 -6.28 20.16 3.87
C ILE A 18 -7.26 19.05 3.48
N ILE A 19 -8.54 19.36 3.33
CA ILE A 19 -9.57 18.40 2.92
C ILE A 19 -9.27 17.84 1.52
N ILE A 20 -8.90 18.70 0.56
CA ILE A 20 -8.57 18.28 -0.81
C ILE A 20 -7.37 17.34 -0.82
N PHE A 21 -6.29 17.68 -0.12
CA PHE A 21 -5.10 16.82 -0.03
C PHE A 21 -5.39 15.50 0.69
N ALA A 22 -6.17 15.53 1.77
CA ALA A 22 -6.59 14.33 2.49
C ALA A 22 -7.44 13.41 1.59
N ALA A 23 -8.41 13.97 0.87
CA ALA A 23 -9.26 13.22 -0.05
C ALA A 23 -8.45 12.60 -1.20
N ALA A 24 -7.51 13.35 -1.78
CA ALA A 24 -6.59 12.83 -2.79
C ALA A 24 -5.74 11.68 -2.22
N GLY A 25 -5.15 11.83 -1.03
CA GLY A 25 -4.36 10.79 -0.38
C GLY A 25 -5.16 9.50 -0.13
N ILE A 26 -6.41 9.63 0.33
CA ILE A 26 -7.33 8.49 0.51
C ILE A 26 -7.60 7.81 -0.83
N LEU A 27 -7.91 8.58 -1.89
CA LEU A 27 -8.18 8.02 -3.21
C LEU A 27 -7.00 7.18 -3.72
N VAL A 28 -5.77 7.66 -3.60
CA VAL A 28 -4.59 6.89 -4.03
C VAL A 28 -4.42 5.62 -3.20
N ARG A 29 -4.64 5.67 -1.88
CA ARG A 29 -4.63 4.49 -1.00
C ARG A 29 -5.70 3.46 -1.40
N VAL A 30 -6.89 3.91 -1.80
CA VAL A 30 -7.95 3.02 -2.32
C VAL A 30 -7.50 2.34 -3.61
N LEU A 31 -6.94 3.09 -4.58
CA LEU A 31 -6.48 2.54 -5.85
C LEU A 31 -5.34 1.51 -5.67
N PHE A 32 -4.43 1.78 -4.74
CA PHE A 32 -3.38 0.85 -4.36
C PHE A 32 -3.96 -0.43 -3.75
N SER A 33 -4.80 -0.30 -2.73
CA SER A 33 -5.43 -1.43 -2.04
C SER A 33 -6.27 -2.28 -2.99
N TRP A 34 -6.97 -1.64 -3.91
CA TRP A 34 -7.72 -2.33 -4.97
C TRP A 34 -6.80 -3.12 -5.90
N SER A 35 -5.62 -2.59 -6.22
CA SER A 35 -4.64 -3.29 -7.05
C SER A 35 -4.10 -4.54 -6.38
N VAL A 36 -3.78 -4.46 -5.08
CA VAL A 36 -3.36 -5.61 -4.26
C VAL A 36 -4.50 -6.63 -4.13
N PHE A 37 -5.72 -6.17 -3.81
CA PHE A 37 -6.92 -7.00 -3.70
C PHE A 37 -7.21 -7.77 -4.98
N LYS A 38 -7.15 -7.09 -6.14
CA LYS A 38 -7.41 -7.70 -7.45
C LYS A 38 -6.38 -8.78 -7.78
N THR A 39 -5.13 -8.60 -7.36
CA THR A 39 -4.10 -9.63 -7.53
C THR A 39 -4.32 -10.80 -6.59
N ALA A 40 -4.53 -10.53 -5.29
CA ALA A 40 -4.79 -11.56 -4.28
C ALA A 40 -6.01 -12.41 -4.65
N LYS A 41 -7.13 -11.78 -5.03
CA LYS A 41 -8.39 -12.48 -5.38
C LYS A 41 -8.26 -13.44 -6.58
N ARG A 42 -7.27 -13.26 -7.45
CA ARG A 42 -7.05 -14.13 -8.62
C ARG A 42 -6.28 -15.40 -8.29
N ILE A 43 -5.60 -15.44 -7.15
CA ILE A 43 -4.98 -16.64 -6.64
C ILE A 43 -6.10 -17.52 -6.05
N PRO A 44 -6.10 -18.85 -6.25
CA PRO A 44 -7.11 -19.72 -5.65
C PRO A 44 -7.03 -19.68 -4.12
N GLN A 45 -8.20 -19.78 -3.47
CA GLN A 45 -8.32 -19.57 -2.03
C GLN A 45 -7.55 -20.61 -1.19
N GLU A 46 -7.36 -21.84 -1.68
CA GLU A 46 -6.54 -22.86 -0.99
C GLU A 46 -5.05 -22.49 -0.86
N HIS A 47 -4.58 -21.54 -1.67
CA HIS A 47 -3.20 -21.04 -1.60
C HIS A 47 -3.06 -19.77 -0.76
N HIS A 48 -4.16 -19.18 -0.29
CA HIS A 48 -4.10 -17.95 0.47
C HIS A 48 -3.51 -18.14 1.87
N LEU A 49 -2.48 -17.36 2.17
CA LEU A 49 -1.97 -17.22 3.54
C LEU A 49 -2.93 -16.37 4.40
N PHE A 50 -3.50 -15.31 3.81
CA PHE A 50 -4.45 -14.42 4.45
C PHE A 50 -5.67 -14.18 3.54
N PRO A 51 -6.84 -13.85 4.10
CA PRO A 51 -8.00 -13.48 3.30
C PRO A 51 -7.70 -12.27 2.40
N ALA A 52 -8.03 -12.35 1.10
CA ALA A 52 -7.76 -11.28 0.15
C ALA A 52 -8.34 -9.92 0.56
N TRP A 53 -9.46 -9.90 1.30
CA TRP A 53 -10.09 -8.67 1.77
C TRP A 53 -9.25 -7.88 2.79
N PHE A 54 -8.23 -8.47 3.42
CA PHE A 54 -7.29 -7.76 4.29
C PHE A 54 -6.61 -6.58 3.60
N CYS A 55 -6.52 -6.59 2.26
CA CYS A 55 -6.01 -5.46 1.49
C CYS A 55 -6.75 -4.14 1.77
N TRP A 56 -8.05 -4.20 2.10
CA TRP A 56 -8.85 -3.00 2.38
C TRP A 56 -8.49 -2.35 3.72
N LEU A 57 -7.94 -3.12 4.66
CA LEU A 57 -7.53 -2.60 5.98
C LEU A 57 -6.23 -1.77 5.91
N MET A 58 -5.48 -1.89 4.81
CA MET A 58 -4.28 -1.08 4.52
C MET A 58 -4.58 0.42 4.29
N ILE A 59 -5.84 0.78 4.12
CA ILE A 59 -6.29 2.17 3.97
C ILE A 59 -6.26 2.91 5.32
N ILE A 60 -6.42 2.19 6.42
CA ILE A 60 -6.50 2.77 7.77
C ILE A 60 -5.09 3.24 8.16
N PRO A 61 -4.85 4.49 8.58
CA PRO A 61 -3.48 5.02 8.71
C PRO A 61 -2.56 4.25 9.67
N ILE A 62 -3.03 3.95 10.89
CA ILE A 62 -2.21 3.31 11.92
C ILE A 62 -2.34 1.78 11.82
N ILE A 63 -3.56 1.28 11.80
CA ILE A 63 -3.86 -0.16 11.71
C ILE A 63 -3.38 -0.73 10.37
N GLY A 64 -3.45 0.05 9.29
CA GLY A 64 -3.04 -0.36 7.96
C GLY A 64 -1.56 -0.66 7.84
N ILE A 65 -0.70 -0.12 8.69
CA ILE A 65 0.73 -0.50 8.73
C ILE A 65 0.88 -1.99 9.07
N VAL A 66 0.04 -2.52 9.96
CA VAL A 66 0.03 -3.96 10.29
C VAL A 66 -0.42 -4.76 9.06
N PHE A 67 -1.43 -4.29 8.33
CA PHE A 67 -1.91 -4.99 7.14
C PHE A 67 -0.96 -4.84 5.94
N ASP A 68 -0.19 -3.76 5.87
CA ASP A 68 0.92 -3.60 4.93
C ASP A 68 1.98 -4.67 5.20
N TRP A 69 2.35 -4.89 6.47
CA TRP A 69 3.22 -6.00 6.90
C TRP A 69 2.65 -7.37 6.53
N MET A 70 1.36 -7.59 6.75
CA MET A 70 0.75 -8.90 6.49
C MET A 70 0.63 -9.17 4.99
N MET A 71 0.15 -8.21 4.20
CA MET A 71 -0.22 -8.45 2.80
C MET A 71 0.94 -8.28 1.82
N LEU A 72 1.80 -7.28 2.01
CA LEU A 72 2.77 -6.88 1.00
C LEU A 72 3.96 -7.84 0.90
N PRO A 73 4.72 -8.12 1.98
CA PRO A 73 5.78 -9.12 1.94
C PRO A 73 5.22 -10.54 2.01
N PHE A 74 4.24 -10.82 2.86
CA PHE A 74 3.84 -12.21 3.13
C PHE A 74 2.63 -12.64 2.31
N GLY A 75 1.47 -12.01 2.51
CA GLY A 75 0.17 -12.46 2.01
C GLY A 75 0.16 -12.72 0.50
N VAL A 76 0.43 -11.71 -0.32
CA VAL A 76 0.42 -11.89 -1.77
C VAL A 76 1.60 -12.73 -2.26
N PRO A 77 2.86 -12.44 -1.90
CA PRO A 77 4.00 -13.17 -2.45
C PRO A 77 4.03 -14.66 -2.08
N TRP A 78 3.67 -15.02 -0.84
CA TRP A 78 3.66 -16.42 -0.43
C TRP A 78 2.51 -17.19 -1.07
N SER A 79 1.31 -16.60 -1.13
CA SER A 79 0.18 -17.22 -1.82
C SER A 79 0.51 -17.44 -3.30
N ALA A 80 1.19 -16.49 -3.93
CA ALA A 80 1.66 -16.61 -5.31
C ALA A 80 2.69 -17.73 -5.48
N LYS A 81 3.69 -17.82 -4.60
CA LYS A 81 4.70 -18.90 -4.66
C LYS A 81 4.08 -20.29 -4.52
N LYS A 82 3.11 -20.45 -3.62
CA LYS A 82 2.40 -21.72 -3.40
C LYS A 82 1.48 -22.07 -4.57
N TYR A 83 0.93 -21.07 -5.26
CA TYR A 83 0.11 -21.32 -6.43
C TYR A 83 0.95 -21.66 -7.68
N PHE A 84 2.11 -21.02 -7.82
CA PHE A 84 3.01 -21.18 -8.96
C PHE A 84 4.22 -22.08 -8.62
N GLU A 85 4.02 -23.18 -7.92
CA GLU A 85 5.12 -24.05 -7.44
C GLU A 85 6.04 -24.53 -8.57
N ASP A 86 5.46 -24.83 -9.74
CA ASP A 86 6.16 -25.33 -10.94
C ASP A 86 6.63 -24.21 -11.90
N ASN A 87 6.35 -22.93 -11.60
CA ASN A 87 6.72 -21.81 -12.46
C ASN A 87 7.79 -20.93 -11.79
N GLU A 88 9.05 -21.18 -12.14
CA GLU A 88 10.19 -20.47 -11.58
C GLU A 88 10.19 -18.96 -11.87
N GLN A 89 9.70 -18.53 -13.04
CA GLN A 89 9.60 -17.10 -13.37
C GLN A 89 8.60 -16.38 -12.45
N ALA A 90 7.43 -16.99 -12.23
CA ALA A 90 6.43 -16.47 -11.31
C ALA A 90 6.94 -16.45 -9.87
N LYS A 91 7.68 -17.48 -9.43
CA LYS A 91 8.31 -17.53 -8.10
C LYS A 91 9.36 -16.43 -7.93
N GLN A 92 10.18 -16.17 -8.94
CA GLN A 92 11.15 -15.08 -8.92
C GLN A 92 10.46 -13.71 -8.85
N ALA A 93 9.39 -13.50 -9.62
CA ALA A 93 8.62 -12.27 -9.56
C ALA A 93 7.95 -12.09 -8.18
N ALA A 94 7.45 -13.17 -7.57
CA ALA A 94 6.94 -13.17 -6.21
C ALA A 94 8.05 -12.88 -5.17
N ASN A 95 9.28 -13.38 -5.35
CA ASN A 95 10.43 -13.01 -4.51
C ASN A 95 10.75 -11.52 -4.56
N VAL A 96 10.66 -10.92 -5.75
CA VAL A 96 10.83 -9.47 -5.93
C VAL A 96 9.75 -8.69 -5.16
N LEU A 97 8.48 -9.12 -5.26
CA LEU A 97 7.39 -8.52 -4.47
C LEU A 97 7.64 -8.66 -2.96
N PHE A 98 8.08 -9.84 -2.50
CA PHE A 98 8.44 -10.06 -1.11
C PHE A 98 9.51 -9.06 -0.63
N GLY A 99 10.61 -8.92 -1.38
CA GLY A 99 11.72 -8.05 -0.99
C GLY A 99 11.32 -6.57 -0.92
N ILE A 100 10.60 -6.08 -1.94
CA ILE A 100 10.13 -4.68 -1.95
C ILE A 100 9.08 -4.45 -0.86
N GLY A 101 8.14 -5.39 -0.68
CA GLY A 101 7.10 -5.30 0.35
C GLY A 101 7.69 -5.28 1.75
N LEU A 102 8.74 -6.06 1.99
CA LEU A 102 9.44 -6.10 3.28
C LEU A 102 10.22 -4.80 3.52
N ALA A 103 10.96 -4.32 2.53
CA ALA A 103 11.65 -3.04 2.62
C ALA A 103 10.68 -1.90 2.90
N TYR A 104 9.54 -1.86 2.19
CA TYR A 104 8.48 -0.88 2.44
C TYR A 104 7.94 -0.98 3.86
N ALA A 105 7.60 -2.19 4.33
CA ALA A 105 7.04 -2.42 5.65
C ALA A 105 8.00 -1.99 6.78
N ILE A 106 9.30 -2.23 6.61
CA ILE A 106 10.34 -1.75 7.52
C ILE A 106 10.39 -0.21 7.51
N CYS A 107 10.46 0.41 6.32
CA CYS A 107 10.54 1.86 6.20
C CYS A 107 9.32 2.58 6.78
N ILE A 108 8.10 2.14 6.47
CA ILE A 108 6.88 2.79 7.00
C ILE A 108 6.78 2.64 8.53
N SER A 109 7.31 1.55 9.11
CA SER A 109 7.32 1.34 10.55
C SER A 109 8.24 2.32 11.30
N THR A 110 9.19 2.96 10.61
CA THR A 110 10.04 3.98 11.23
C THR A 110 9.30 5.27 11.59
N VAL A 111 8.03 5.42 11.17
CA VAL A 111 7.17 6.53 11.62
C VAL A 111 7.02 6.59 13.14
N PHE A 112 7.18 5.45 13.83
CA PHE A 112 7.17 5.37 15.30
C PHE A 112 8.51 5.79 15.94
N ILE A 113 9.54 6.06 15.14
CA ILE A 113 10.89 6.45 15.58
C ILE A 113 11.16 7.89 15.11
N PRO A 114 11.07 8.91 15.99
CA PRO A 114 11.12 10.32 15.60
C PRO A 114 12.35 10.73 14.78
N ILE A 115 13.52 10.12 15.03
CA ILE A 115 14.81 10.49 14.42
C ILE A 115 14.94 9.95 12.99
N LEU A 116 14.33 8.81 12.67
CA LEU A 116 14.47 8.15 11.36
C LEU A 116 13.46 8.66 10.31
N ASN A 117 12.39 9.31 10.75
CA ASN A 117 11.21 9.61 9.95
C ASN A 117 11.49 10.48 8.70
N PHE A 118 12.47 11.39 8.76
CA PHE A 118 12.72 12.32 7.64
C PHE A 118 13.37 11.65 6.42
N ILE A 119 14.36 10.78 6.64
CA ILE A 119 15.06 10.07 5.56
C ILE A 119 14.19 8.94 5.01
N THR A 120 13.46 8.26 5.89
CA THR A 120 12.63 7.11 5.51
C THR A 120 11.36 7.53 4.78
N GLY A 121 10.89 8.77 4.95
CA GLY A 121 9.70 9.28 4.26
C GLY A 121 9.77 9.17 2.73
N ILE A 122 10.86 9.67 2.13
CA ILE A 122 11.04 9.61 0.66
C ILE A 122 11.22 8.16 0.21
N GLY A 123 12.07 7.39 0.89
CA GLY A 123 12.29 5.97 0.57
C GLY A 123 11.01 5.15 0.62
N THR A 124 10.14 5.42 1.60
CA THR A 124 8.84 4.75 1.75
C THR A 124 7.94 4.99 0.56
N ILE A 125 7.84 6.24 0.08
CA ILE A 125 7.02 6.59 -1.09
C ILE A 125 7.57 5.90 -2.35
N VAL A 126 8.90 5.92 -2.54
CA VAL A 126 9.54 5.27 -3.70
C VAL A 126 9.28 3.76 -3.70
N LEU A 127 9.52 3.08 -2.57
CA LEU A 127 9.27 1.64 -2.43
C LEU A 127 7.80 1.29 -2.66
N TRP A 128 6.89 2.12 -2.18
CA TRP A 128 5.45 1.95 -2.39
C TRP A 128 5.05 2.02 -3.87
N ILE A 129 5.56 3.01 -4.60
CA ILE A 129 5.33 3.16 -6.04
C ILE A 129 5.91 1.95 -6.80
N ILE A 130 7.15 1.55 -6.48
CA ILE A 130 7.79 0.40 -7.12
C ILE A 130 6.96 -0.87 -6.86
N TYR A 131 6.52 -1.11 -5.62
CA TYR A 131 5.68 -2.24 -5.29
C TYR A 131 4.39 -2.22 -6.11
N TRP A 132 3.73 -1.07 -6.20
CA TRP A 132 2.47 -0.92 -6.92
C TRP A 132 2.62 -1.26 -8.41
N VAL A 133 3.65 -0.75 -9.07
CA VAL A 133 3.94 -1.11 -10.47
C VAL A 133 4.20 -2.62 -10.60
N LYS A 134 5.02 -3.19 -9.70
CA LYS A 134 5.39 -4.60 -9.75
C LYS A 134 4.19 -5.53 -9.54
N ILE A 135 3.28 -5.23 -8.61
CA ILE A 135 2.10 -6.09 -8.36
C ILE A 135 1.09 -6.03 -9.51
N VAL A 136 0.99 -4.89 -10.19
CA VAL A 136 0.16 -4.76 -11.40
C VAL A 136 0.75 -5.55 -12.56
N ASN A 137 2.06 -5.50 -12.76
CA ASN A 137 2.75 -6.27 -13.80
C ASN A 137 2.69 -7.77 -13.52
N PHE A 138 2.97 -8.20 -12.28
CA PHE A 138 2.83 -9.59 -11.85
C PHE A 138 1.45 -10.15 -12.20
N ARG A 139 0.39 -9.39 -11.91
CA ARG A 139 -0.98 -9.79 -12.25
C ARG A 139 -1.21 -9.93 -13.75
N LYS A 140 -0.63 -9.04 -14.57
CA LYS A 140 -0.78 -9.07 -16.04
C LYS A 140 0.01 -10.21 -16.68
N GLU A 141 1.14 -10.59 -16.10
CA GLU A 141 2.03 -11.61 -16.67
C GLU A 141 1.60 -13.03 -16.28
N PHE A 142 1.18 -13.23 -15.02
CA PHE A 142 0.97 -14.58 -14.48
C PHE A 142 -0.49 -14.91 -14.12
N LEU A 143 -1.34 -13.90 -13.94
CA LEU A 143 -2.72 -14.06 -13.46
C LEU A 143 -3.74 -13.41 -14.40
N ALA A 144 -3.40 -13.21 -15.68
CA ALA A 144 -4.24 -12.51 -16.65
C ALA A 144 -5.50 -13.30 -17.00
#